data_AF-A0A7N2KKE2-F1
#
_entry.id   AF-A0A7N2KKE2-F1
#
_cell.length_a   1.000
_cell.length_b   1.000
_cell.length_c   1.000
_cell.angle_alpha   90.00
_cell.angle_beta   90.00
_cell.angle_gamma   90.00
#
_symmetry.space_group_name_H-M   'P 1'
#
loop_
_entity.id
_entity.type
_entity.pdbx_description
1 polymer ?
#
loop_
_entity_poly.entity_id
_entity_poly.type
_entity_poly.pdbx_seq_one_letter_code
_entity_poly.pdbx_strand_id
1 'polypeptide(L)'
;MGSRPEAGRVLLWSRPDLSHVFSSVSRDLNFIDHTSDLGWKESQRFHPIVVDPGLYLARRSQIFHATEKRKTPDAFKVFTGSPWVILSRSFLEYCILGWDNLPRTLLMYFTNAVLSEEGYFHSLICNSPEFMNTTVNSDLRYMIWDNPPKMEPHFLNISDFNQMIESGAAFARQFRKGDPVLDMVDEKILKRGRNQAVPGAWCSGRKRWWMDPCSQWGDVNVMKPGFQAKKFEETITGLVDDWNSQLNQCK
;
A
#
# COMPACT_ATOMS: atom_id res chain seq x y z
N MET A 1 20.85 -8.34 5.47
CA MET A 1 19.46 -8.05 5.89
C MET A 1 18.52 -8.51 4.78
N GLY A 2 17.54 -9.33 5.12
CA GLY A 2 16.61 -9.91 4.15
C GLY A 2 15.95 -11.17 4.70
N SER A 3 15.44 -11.12 5.94
CA SER A 3 14.53 -12.16 6.41
C SER A 3 13.34 -12.21 5.46
N ARG A 4 12.92 -13.43 5.09
CA ARG A 4 11.69 -13.67 4.31
C ARG A 4 10.57 -12.82 4.92
N PRO A 5 9.83 -12.00 4.14
CA PRO A 5 8.73 -11.24 4.70
C PRO A 5 7.83 -12.21 5.47
N GLU A 6 7.60 -11.91 6.74
CA GLU A 6 6.66 -12.64 7.57
C GLU A 6 5.29 -12.62 6.90
N ALA A 7 4.52 -13.69 7.15
CA ALA A 7 3.31 -14.04 6.43
C ALA A 7 2.45 -12.83 6.04
N GLY A 8 2.12 -12.76 4.75
CA GLY A 8 0.95 -12.03 4.28
C GLY A 8 1.17 -10.87 3.31
N ARG A 9 2.40 -10.39 3.09
CA ARG A 9 2.69 -9.33 2.09
C ARG A 9 4.01 -9.59 1.38
N VAL A 10 4.03 -9.47 0.06
CA VAL A 10 5.23 -9.67 -0.77
C VAL A 10 5.40 -8.50 -1.72
N LEU A 11 6.64 -8.05 -1.88
CA LEU A 11 7.03 -7.08 -2.90
C LEU A 11 7.30 -7.83 -4.21
N LEU A 12 6.69 -7.36 -5.31
CA LEU A 12 6.76 -8.00 -6.62
C LEU A 12 7.85 -7.42 -7.53
N TRP A 13 8.58 -6.39 -7.09
CA TRP A 13 9.66 -5.80 -7.88
C TRP A 13 10.90 -5.58 -7.02
N SER A 14 12.08 -5.52 -7.65
CA SER A 14 13.31 -5.22 -6.90
C SER A 14 13.33 -3.75 -6.46
N ARG A 15 14.10 -3.43 -5.41
CA ARG A 15 14.30 -2.03 -4.98
C ARG A 15 14.78 -1.11 -6.13
N PRO A 16 15.76 -1.51 -6.97
CA PRO A 16 16.15 -0.72 -8.13
C PRO A 16 15.03 -0.46 -9.12
N ASP A 17 14.16 -1.45 -9.38
CA ASP A 17 13.04 -1.30 -10.32
C ASP A 17 12.03 -0.28 -9.81
N LEU A 18 11.61 -0.42 -8.55
CA LEU A 18 10.70 0.53 -7.91
C LEU A 18 11.28 1.94 -7.94
N SER A 19 12.54 2.09 -7.52
CA SER A 19 13.16 3.41 -7.46
C SER A 19 13.36 4.02 -8.85
N HIS A 20 13.63 3.20 -9.87
CA HIS A 20 13.74 3.68 -11.25
C HIS A 20 12.40 4.21 -11.75
N VAL A 21 11.33 3.42 -11.59
CA VAL A 21 9.99 3.82 -12.05
C VAL A 21 9.46 5.01 -11.26
N PHE A 22 9.55 5.01 -9.93
CA PHE A 22 9.11 6.18 -9.14
C PHE A 22 9.99 7.42 -9.35
N SER A 23 11.15 7.32 -9.99
CA SER A 23 11.95 8.50 -10.32
C SER A 23 11.38 9.34 -11.46
N SER A 24 10.53 8.75 -12.32
CA SER A 24 9.82 9.46 -13.39
C SER A 24 8.44 9.99 -12.95
N VAL A 25 7.99 9.63 -11.75
CA VAL A 25 6.71 10.07 -11.18
C VAL A 25 6.93 11.31 -10.31
N SER A 26 5.97 12.25 -10.33
CA SER A 26 6.01 13.40 -9.43
C SER A 26 6.00 12.94 -7.97
N ARG A 27 6.90 13.52 -7.17
CA ARG A 27 7.03 13.21 -5.73
C ARG A 27 5.88 13.72 -4.88
N ASP A 28 5.03 14.57 -5.45
CA ASP A 28 3.86 15.13 -4.79
C ASP A 28 2.63 14.22 -4.91
N LEU A 29 2.67 13.19 -5.77
CA LEU A 29 1.57 12.25 -5.92
C LEU A 29 1.46 11.30 -4.72
N ASN A 30 0.22 10.95 -4.41
CA ASN A 30 -0.19 10.05 -3.35
C ASN A 30 -0.94 8.87 -4.00
N PHE A 31 -0.44 7.64 -3.85
CA PHE A 31 -1.15 6.44 -4.28
C PHE A 31 -2.02 5.96 -3.11
N ILE A 32 -3.30 6.28 -3.21
CA ILE A 32 -4.30 6.03 -2.18
C ILE A 32 -5.60 5.60 -2.85
N ASP A 33 -5.93 4.32 -2.74
CA ASP A 33 -7.23 3.79 -3.16
C ASP A 33 -8.33 4.43 -2.29
N HIS A 34 -9.33 5.07 -2.88
CA HIS A 34 -10.38 5.78 -2.14
C HIS A 34 -11.72 5.80 -2.88
N THR A 35 -12.79 5.82 -2.10
CA THR A 35 -14.17 6.06 -2.53
C THR A 35 -14.97 6.79 -1.47
N SER A 36 -15.92 7.61 -1.89
CA SER A 36 -16.93 8.19 -1.00
C SER A 36 -18.26 7.42 -1.01
N ASP A 37 -18.37 6.37 -1.83
CA ASP A 37 -19.48 5.43 -1.76
C ASP A 37 -19.27 4.47 -0.57
N LEU A 38 -19.86 4.84 0.56
CA LEU A 38 -19.67 4.12 1.81
C LEU A 38 -20.51 2.84 1.90
N GLY A 39 -21.66 2.80 1.22
CA GLY A 39 -22.63 1.70 1.34
C GLY A 39 -22.89 1.26 2.78
N TRP A 40 -22.76 -0.04 3.05
CA TRP A 40 -22.95 -0.62 4.38
C TRP A 40 -21.91 -0.13 5.41
N LYS A 41 -20.72 0.33 4.98
CA LYS A 41 -19.65 0.78 5.86
C LYS A 41 -20.08 2.02 6.66
N GLU A 42 -20.98 2.84 6.12
CA GLU A 42 -21.50 4.02 6.80
C GLU A 42 -22.10 3.67 8.17
N SER A 43 -23.10 2.78 8.16
CA SER A 43 -23.80 2.35 9.36
C SER A 43 -22.98 1.47 10.30
N GLN A 44 -22.00 0.72 9.76
CA GLN A 44 -21.21 -0.24 10.53
C GLN A 44 -19.88 0.30 11.06
N ARG A 45 -19.33 1.35 10.45
CA ARG A 45 -17.98 1.86 10.80
C ARG A 45 -17.96 3.31 11.26
N PHE A 46 -18.84 4.16 10.71
CA PHE A 46 -18.79 5.60 10.96
C PHE A 46 -19.88 6.09 11.92
N HIS A 47 -21.05 5.45 11.93
CA HIS A 47 -22.08 5.72 12.94
C HIS A 47 -21.74 5.19 14.34
N PRO A 48 -21.13 4.00 14.50
CA PRO A 48 -20.70 3.55 15.83
C PRO A 48 -19.57 4.43 16.36
N ILE A 49 -19.64 4.74 17.66
CA ILE A 49 -18.56 5.39 18.39
C ILE A 49 -17.79 4.29 19.12
N VAL A 50 -16.50 4.18 18.82
CA VAL A 50 -15.65 3.16 19.43
C VAL A 50 -14.47 3.76 20.15
N VAL A 51 -13.96 3.04 21.15
CA VAL A 51 -12.64 3.26 21.71
C VAL A 51 -11.84 2.01 21.38
N ASP A 52 -10.87 2.16 20.49
CA ASP A 52 -9.95 1.09 20.11
C ASP A 52 -8.62 1.26 20.85
N PRO A 53 -8.36 0.46 21.91
CA PRO A 53 -7.10 0.57 22.63
C PRO A 53 -5.90 0.13 21.80
N GLY A 54 -6.12 -0.58 20.68
CA GLY A 54 -5.07 -0.92 19.72
C GLY A 54 -4.41 0.28 19.06
N LEU A 55 -5.02 1.47 19.13
CA LEU A 55 -4.45 2.72 18.62
C LEU A 55 -3.39 3.33 19.54
N TYR A 56 -3.42 3.05 20.84
CA TYR A 56 -2.53 3.71 21.83
C TYR A 56 -1.90 2.77 22.86
N LEU A 57 -2.33 1.52 22.96
CA LEU A 57 -1.73 0.49 23.81
C LEU A 57 -1.02 -0.57 22.97
N ALA A 58 0.16 -0.99 23.43
CA ALA A 58 0.93 -2.04 22.77
C ALA A 58 0.24 -3.41 22.77
N ARG A 59 -0.66 -3.66 23.73
CA ARG A 59 -1.49 -4.87 23.77
C ARG A 59 -2.80 -4.61 23.08
N ARG A 60 -3.03 -5.33 21.97
CA ARG A 60 -4.33 -5.34 21.29
C ARG A 60 -5.37 -5.94 22.23
N SER A 61 -6.24 -5.10 22.77
CA SER A 61 -7.41 -5.50 23.54
C SER A 61 -8.67 -5.31 22.71
N GLN A 62 -9.79 -5.82 23.20
CA GLN A 62 -11.09 -5.69 22.56
C GLN A 62 -11.47 -4.22 22.34
N ILE A 63 -12.09 -3.93 21.19
CA ILE A 63 -12.67 -2.62 20.88
C ILE A 63 -13.91 -2.42 21.76
N PHE A 64 -14.00 -1.26 22.41
CA PHE A 64 -15.18 -0.88 23.19
C PHE A 64 -16.13 -0.08 22.32
N HIS A 65 -17.41 -0.46 22.35
CA HIS A 65 -18.47 0.25 21.64
C HIS A 65 -19.28 1.08 22.63
N ALA A 66 -19.51 2.35 22.31
CA ALA A 66 -20.48 3.15 23.03
C ALA A 66 -21.90 2.67 22.71
N THR A 67 -22.83 2.87 23.66
CA THR A 67 -24.25 2.58 23.45
C THR A 67 -24.86 3.51 22.39
N GLU A 68 -24.47 4.79 22.44
CA GLU A 68 -24.94 5.80 21.51
C GLU A 68 -24.17 5.77 20.18
N LYS A 69 -24.88 6.10 19.10
CA LYS A 69 -24.32 6.26 17.76
C LYS A 69 -24.31 7.73 17.35
N ARG A 70 -23.46 8.07 16.40
CA ARG A 70 -23.43 9.40 15.75
C ARG A 70 -23.95 9.30 14.31
N LYS A 71 -24.36 10.43 13.77
CA LYS A 71 -24.59 10.58 12.33
C LYS A 71 -23.26 10.78 11.60
N THR A 72 -23.26 10.50 10.30
CA THR A 72 -22.17 10.91 9.40
C THR A 72 -22.02 12.44 9.47
N PRO A 73 -20.79 12.99 9.56
CA PRO A 73 -20.57 14.41 9.72
C PRO A 73 -20.93 15.19 8.45
N ASP A 74 -21.55 16.35 8.61
CA ASP A 74 -21.87 17.26 7.49
C ASP A 74 -20.72 18.24 7.17
N ALA A 75 -19.75 18.37 8.08
CA ALA A 75 -18.66 19.34 7.98
C ALA A 75 -17.56 18.95 6.99
N PHE A 76 -17.47 17.66 6.64
CA PHE A 76 -16.52 17.12 5.66
C PHE A 76 -17.08 15.84 5.07
N LYS A 77 -16.64 15.47 3.88
CA LYS A 77 -17.05 14.23 3.24
C LYS A 77 -16.19 13.07 3.72
N VAL A 78 -16.82 11.97 4.13
CA VAL A 78 -16.07 10.76 4.51
C VAL A 78 -15.67 10.00 3.25
N PHE A 79 -14.38 9.67 3.16
CA PHE A 79 -13.83 8.74 2.17
C PHE A 79 -13.23 7.54 2.90
N THR A 80 -13.28 6.38 2.24
CA THR A 80 -12.70 5.13 2.73
C THR A 80 -11.97 4.39 1.61
N GLY A 81 -11.05 3.51 1.96
CA GLY A 81 -10.27 2.75 1.00
C GLY A 81 -9.37 1.72 1.65
N SER A 82 -8.36 1.29 0.91
CA SER A 82 -7.34 0.36 1.41
C SER A 82 -6.56 0.96 2.59
N PRO A 83 -6.25 0.21 3.66
CA PRO A 83 -5.38 0.69 4.73
C PRO A 83 -3.91 0.86 4.28
N TRP A 84 -3.62 0.50 3.03
CA TRP A 84 -2.30 0.57 2.43
C TRP A 84 -2.19 1.78 1.51
N VAL A 85 -1.29 2.68 1.87
CA VAL A 85 -1.12 3.95 1.16
C VAL A 85 0.35 4.21 0.87
N ILE A 86 0.62 4.95 -0.20
CA ILE A 86 1.92 5.55 -0.48
C ILE A 86 1.69 7.06 -0.52
N LEU A 87 2.18 7.75 0.49
CA LEU A 87 1.92 9.18 0.68
C LEU A 87 3.17 10.00 0.38
N SER A 88 2.97 11.15 -0.24
CA SER A 88 4.03 12.13 -0.47
C SER A 88 4.51 12.73 0.85
N ARG A 89 5.76 13.20 0.86
CA ARG A 89 6.33 13.86 2.03
C ARG A 89 5.56 15.13 2.38
N SER A 90 5.14 15.90 1.38
CA SER A 90 4.37 17.13 1.55
C SER A 90 3.02 16.88 2.23
N PHE A 91 2.30 15.83 1.81
CA PHE A 91 1.03 15.47 2.45
C PHE A 91 1.22 14.93 3.87
N LEU A 92 2.28 14.15 4.13
CA LEU A 92 2.60 13.71 5.49
C LEU A 92 2.96 14.88 6.42
N GLU A 93 3.72 15.87 5.93
CA GLU A 93 4.01 17.09 6.68
C GLU A 93 2.71 17.83 7.02
N TYR A 94 1.75 17.90 6.10
CA TYR A 94 0.42 18.45 6.38
C TYR A 94 -0.33 17.68 7.46
N CYS A 95 -0.35 16.34 7.39
CA CYS A 95 -0.99 15.49 8.40
C CYS A 95 -0.43 15.74 9.81
N ILE A 96 0.88 15.95 9.92
CA ILE A 96 1.60 16.10 11.19
C ILE A 96 1.51 17.53 11.72
N LEU A 97 1.84 18.52 10.89
CA LEU A 97 1.91 19.92 11.31
C LEU A 97 0.52 20.53 11.44
N GLY A 98 -0.41 20.12 10.57
CA GLY A 98 -1.79 20.59 10.52
C GLY A 98 -1.87 22.11 10.59
N TRP A 99 -1.43 22.77 9.52
CA TRP A 99 -1.45 24.24 9.46
C TRP A 99 -2.87 24.82 9.47
N ASP A 100 -3.89 24.00 9.25
CA ASP A 100 -5.30 24.32 9.49
C ASP A 100 -5.94 23.35 10.52
N ASN A 101 -7.26 23.47 10.72
CA ASN A 101 -8.00 22.65 11.69
C ASN A 101 -8.45 21.28 11.17
N LEU A 102 -8.35 21.02 9.86
CA LEU A 102 -8.93 19.84 9.23
C LEU A 102 -8.23 18.53 9.68
N PRO A 103 -6.88 18.39 9.67
CA PRO A 103 -6.19 17.22 10.21
C PRO A 103 -6.56 16.92 11.66
N ARG A 104 -6.68 17.95 12.50
CA ARG A 104 -7.03 17.80 13.93
C ARG A 104 -8.47 17.34 14.10
N THR A 105 -9.39 17.94 13.35
CA THR A 105 -10.83 17.58 13.35
C THR A 105 -11.03 16.13 12.90
N LEU A 106 -10.38 15.73 11.81
CA LEU A 106 -10.46 14.37 11.30
C LEU A 106 -9.79 13.37 12.24
N LEU A 107 -8.67 13.73 12.88
CA LEU A 107 -8.03 12.85 13.86
C LEU A 107 -8.95 12.59 15.06
N MET A 108 -9.59 13.64 15.59
CA MET A 108 -10.61 13.48 16.65
C MET A 108 -11.79 12.62 16.18
N TYR A 109 -12.22 12.75 14.93
CA TYR A 109 -13.33 11.96 14.41
C TYR A 109 -12.97 10.47 14.24
N PHE A 110 -11.80 10.19 13.66
CA PHE A 110 -11.36 8.84 13.27
C PHE A 110 -10.75 8.04 14.43
N THR A 111 -10.26 8.69 15.48
CA THR A 111 -9.87 8.00 16.73
C THR A 111 -11.06 7.28 17.41
N ASN A 112 -12.29 7.64 17.07
CA ASN A 112 -13.51 6.96 17.52
C ASN A 112 -14.30 6.26 16.41
N ALA A 113 -13.66 5.92 15.28
CA ALA A 113 -14.25 5.16 14.19
C ALA A 113 -13.64 3.75 14.11
N VAL A 114 -14.44 2.78 13.65
CA VAL A 114 -13.94 1.41 13.40
C VAL A 114 -13.02 1.42 12.18
N LEU A 115 -11.85 0.78 12.27
CA LEU A 115 -10.83 0.71 11.20
C LEU A 115 -10.42 2.11 10.71
N SER A 116 -9.99 2.94 11.65
CA SER A 116 -9.63 4.35 11.42
C SER A 116 -8.61 4.57 10.30
N GLU A 117 -7.70 3.61 10.10
CA GLU A 117 -6.67 3.59 9.06
C GLU A 117 -7.25 3.49 7.64
N GLU A 118 -8.45 2.92 7.49
CA GLU A 118 -9.17 2.81 6.22
C GLU A 118 -9.99 4.06 5.89
N GLY A 119 -9.88 5.14 6.69
CA GLY A 119 -10.69 6.34 6.51
C GLY A 119 -9.97 7.67 6.73
N TYR A 120 -9.02 7.75 7.67
CA TYR A 120 -8.37 9.01 8.04
C TYR A 120 -7.65 9.68 6.85
N PHE A 121 -6.67 9.00 6.25
CA PHE A 121 -5.89 9.60 5.16
C PHE A 121 -6.74 9.89 3.92
N HIS A 122 -7.66 8.99 3.60
CA HIS A 122 -8.61 9.11 2.49
C HIS A 122 -9.48 10.36 2.64
N SER A 123 -10.09 10.53 3.81
CA SER A 123 -10.95 11.69 4.09
C SER A 123 -10.12 12.96 4.17
N LEU A 124 -8.93 12.92 4.75
CA LEU A 124 -8.09 14.11 4.86
C LEU A 124 -7.66 14.61 3.48
N ILE A 125 -7.04 13.75 2.66
CA ILE A 125 -6.50 14.17 1.37
C ILE A 125 -7.59 14.71 0.43
N CYS A 126 -8.78 14.09 0.46
CA CYS A 126 -9.89 14.48 -0.41
C CYS A 126 -10.68 15.70 0.06
N ASN A 127 -10.58 16.09 1.33
CA ASN A 127 -11.18 17.33 1.82
C ASN A 127 -10.16 18.49 1.88
N SER A 128 -8.91 18.26 1.48
CA SER A 128 -7.85 19.27 1.46
C SER A 128 -7.66 19.83 0.05
N PRO A 129 -8.01 21.11 -0.21
CA PRO A 129 -7.89 21.71 -1.54
C PRO A 129 -6.48 21.65 -2.15
N GLU A 130 -5.45 21.70 -1.30
CA GLU A 130 -4.04 21.62 -1.70
C GLU A 130 -3.63 20.23 -2.21
N PHE A 131 -4.30 19.16 -1.76
CA PHE A 131 -3.88 17.78 -2.01
C PHE A 131 -4.88 16.92 -2.78
N MET A 132 -6.16 17.32 -2.84
CA MET A 132 -7.24 16.52 -3.48
C MET A 132 -6.97 16.17 -4.96
N ASN A 133 -6.13 16.96 -5.64
CA ASN A 133 -5.75 16.71 -7.03
C ASN A 133 -4.47 15.87 -7.16
N THR A 134 -3.84 15.45 -6.06
CA THR A 134 -2.60 14.64 -6.08
C THR A 134 -2.84 13.16 -5.78
N THR A 135 -4.09 12.72 -5.82
CA THR A 135 -4.52 11.38 -5.43
C THR A 135 -4.61 10.44 -6.63
N VAL A 136 -3.62 9.57 -6.82
CA VAL A 136 -3.73 8.43 -7.73
C VAL A 136 -4.52 7.33 -7.04
N ASN A 137 -5.68 6.97 -7.60
CA ASN A 137 -6.63 6.04 -6.98
C ASN A 137 -6.21 4.56 -7.15
N SER A 138 -5.14 4.18 -6.44
CA SER A 138 -4.59 2.82 -6.42
C SER A 138 -3.72 2.64 -5.17
N ASP A 139 -3.73 1.45 -4.57
CA ASP A 139 -2.80 1.08 -3.49
C ASP A 139 -1.59 0.27 -3.99
N LEU A 140 -1.50 0.06 -5.31
CA LEU A 140 -0.51 -0.75 -6.01
C LEU A 140 -0.43 -2.21 -5.53
N ARG A 141 -1.52 -2.78 -5.02
CA ARG A 141 -1.55 -4.16 -4.51
C ARG A 141 -2.41 -5.08 -5.37
N TYR A 142 -1.86 -6.24 -5.65
CA TYR A 142 -2.62 -7.36 -6.17
C TYR A 142 -3.23 -8.17 -5.03
N MET A 143 -4.56 -8.29 -5.05
CA MET A 143 -5.34 -9.11 -4.14
C MET A 143 -6.49 -9.75 -4.91
N ILE A 144 -6.78 -11.01 -4.61
CA ILE A 144 -7.99 -11.67 -5.12
C ILE A 144 -8.98 -11.75 -3.96
N TRP A 145 -10.20 -11.28 -4.20
CA TRP A 145 -11.31 -11.46 -3.26
C TRP A 145 -12.16 -12.64 -3.70
N ASP A 146 -12.52 -13.51 -2.75
CA ASP A 146 -13.54 -14.53 -3.00
C ASP A 146 -14.89 -13.85 -3.32
N ASN A 147 -15.80 -14.55 -4.01
CA ASN A 147 -17.17 -14.07 -4.23
C ASN A 147 -18.16 -15.03 -3.54
N PRO A 148 -18.86 -14.60 -2.47
CA PRO A 148 -18.80 -13.28 -1.83
C PRO A 148 -17.49 -13.04 -1.05
N PRO A 149 -17.08 -11.76 -0.84
CA PRO A 149 -15.84 -11.44 -0.15
C PRO A 149 -15.87 -11.90 1.30
N LYS A 150 -14.77 -12.52 1.74
CA LYS A 150 -14.53 -12.87 3.14
C LYS A 150 -13.86 -11.71 3.88
N MET A 151 -13.62 -11.88 5.20
CA MET A 151 -12.92 -10.88 6.00
C MET A 151 -11.49 -10.60 5.53
N GLU A 152 -10.79 -11.62 5.04
CA GLU A 152 -9.45 -11.50 4.45
C GLU A 152 -9.48 -11.95 2.99
N PRO A 153 -8.60 -11.39 2.12
CA PRO A 153 -8.49 -11.79 0.74
C PRO A 153 -8.00 -13.23 0.60
N HIS A 154 -8.19 -13.80 -0.59
CA HIS A 154 -7.74 -15.13 -0.97
C HIS A 154 -6.23 -15.29 -0.73
N PHE A 155 -5.84 -16.49 -0.28
CA PHE A 155 -4.44 -16.85 -0.19
C PHE A 155 -3.90 -17.23 -1.56
N LEU A 156 -3.11 -16.32 -2.15
CA LEU A 156 -2.48 -16.50 -3.45
C LEU A 156 -1.58 -17.74 -3.45
N ASN A 157 -1.70 -18.53 -4.51
CA ASN A 157 -0.95 -19.76 -4.71
C ASN A 157 -0.35 -19.81 -6.14
N ILE A 158 0.24 -20.95 -6.53
CA ILE A 158 0.91 -21.11 -7.84
C ILE A 158 -0.02 -20.81 -9.02
N SER A 159 -1.32 -21.14 -8.94
CA SER A 159 -2.29 -20.86 -10.01
C SER A 159 -2.43 -19.38 -10.33
N ASP A 160 -2.22 -18.54 -9.32
CA ASP A 160 -2.47 -17.10 -9.39
C ASP A 160 -1.23 -16.33 -9.83
N PHE A 161 -0.07 -17.01 -9.93
CA PHE A 161 1.22 -16.39 -10.17
C PHE A 161 1.26 -15.56 -11.46
N ASN A 162 0.72 -16.09 -12.56
CA ASN A 162 0.76 -15.38 -13.85
C ASN A 162 -0.13 -14.12 -13.80
N GLN A 163 -1.35 -14.24 -13.27
CA GLN A 163 -2.26 -13.09 -13.13
C GLN A 163 -1.68 -12.01 -12.20
N MET A 164 -1.07 -12.43 -11.10
CA MET A 164 -0.36 -11.55 -10.17
C MET A 164 0.74 -10.76 -10.90
N ILE A 165 1.53 -11.40 -11.75
CA ILE A 165 2.57 -10.74 -12.53
C ILE A 165 1.99 -9.87 -13.63
N GLU A 166 0.91 -10.30 -14.27
CA GLU A 166 0.16 -9.56 -15.29
C GLU A 166 -0.46 -8.28 -14.77
N SER A 167 -0.88 -8.26 -13.50
CA SER A 167 -1.44 -7.06 -12.87
C SER A 167 -0.51 -5.84 -12.84
N GLY A 168 0.82 -6.07 -12.87
CA GLY A 168 1.79 -4.99 -12.76
C GLY A 168 1.88 -4.35 -11.37
N ALA A 169 1.14 -4.85 -10.38
CA ALA A 169 1.11 -4.31 -9.02
C ALA A 169 2.49 -4.36 -8.34
N ALA A 170 2.78 -3.39 -7.48
CA ALA A 170 4.04 -3.35 -6.72
C ALA A 170 4.10 -4.38 -5.60
N PHE A 171 2.95 -4.70 -5.01
CA PHE A 171 2.82 -5.62 -3.89
C PHE A 171 1.76 -6.67 -4.17
N ALA A 172 1.80 -7.78 -3.45
CA ALA A 172 0.73 -8.77 -3.45
C ALA A 172 0.40 -9.25 -2.02
N ARG A 173 -0.86 -9.64 -1.82
CA ARG A 173 -1.33 -10.36 -0.62
C ARG A 173 -2.62 -11.16 -0.90
N GLN A 174 -2.96 -12.17 -0.09
CA GLN A 174 -2.22 -12.70 1.05
C GLN A 174 -1.51 -14.01 0.69
N PHE A 175 -0.45 -14.36 1.41
CA PHE A 175 0.31 -15.60 1.18
C PHE A 175 0.35 -16.46 2.43
N ARG A 176 0.26 -17.78 2.26
CA ARG A 176 0.52 -18.72 3.34
C ARG A 176 2.01 -18.75 3.64
N LYS A 177 2.37 -18.92 4.91
CA LYS A 177 3.78 -19.05 5.29
C LYS A 177 4.37 -20.28 4.62
N GLY A 178 5.43 -20.08 3.84
CA GLY A 178 6.11 -21.18 3.14
C GLY A 178 5.38 -21.71 1.92
N ASP A 179 4.39 -20.98 1.39
CA ASP A 179 3.73 -21.35 0.15
C ASP A 179 4.74 -21.40 -1.02
N PRO A 180 4.69 -22.43 -1.90
CA PRO A 180 5.62 -22.54 -3.03
C PRO A 180 5.57 -21.36 -4.02
N VAL A 181 4.46 -20.61 -4.09
CA VAL A 181 4.41 -19.40 -4.93
C VAL A 181 5.45 -18.36 -4.50
N LEU A 182 5.81 -18.32 -3.21
CA LEU A 182 6.84 -17.42 -2.69
C LEU A 182 8.23 -17.79 -3.25
N ASP A 183 8.49 -19.08 -3.44
CA ASP A 183 9.75 -19.53 -4.04
C ASP A 183 9.77 -19.18 -5.54
N MET A 184 8.61 -19.22 -6.21
CA MET A 184 8.48 -18.71 -7.60
C MET A 184 8.71 -17.20 -7.69
N VAL A 185 8.24 -16.41 -6.72
CA VAL A 185 8.55 -14.96 -6.66
C VAL A 185 10.05 -14.75 -6.50
N ASP A 186 10.69 -15.44 -5.55
CA ASP A 186 12.13 -15.31 -5.31
C ASP A 186 12.94 -15.67 -6.58
N GLU A 187 12.61 -16.77 -7.26
CA GLU A 187 13.34 -17.25 -8.44
C GLU A 187 13.02 -16.48 -9.73
N LYS A 188 11.73 -16.29 -10.03
CA LYS A 188 11.29 -15.77 -11.34
C LYS A 188 11.29 -14.25 -11.39
N ILE A 189 11.05 -13.58 -10.26
CA ILE A 189 10.93 -12.12 -10.16
C ILE A 189 12.22 -11.54 -9.60
N LEU A 190 12.53 -11.88 -8.36
CA LEU A 190 13.61 -11.25 -7.60
C LEU A 190 14.99 -11.83 -7.93
N LYS A 191 15.04 -12.92 -8.71
CA LYS A 191 16.27 -13.59 -9.15
C LYS A 191 17.22 -13.94 -8.00
N ARG A 192 16.67 -14.36 -6.86
CA ARG A 192 17.43 -14.74 -5.67
C ARG A 192 17.12 -16.18 -5.24
N GLY A 193 18.10 -16.82 -4.62
CA GLY A 193 17.87 -18.08 -3.92
C GLY A 193 17.15 -17.88 -2.60
N ARG A 194 16.67 -18.99 -2.03
CA ARG A 194 16.00 -18.98 -0.73
C ARG A 194 16.91 -18.39 0.35
N ASN A 195 16.38 -17.43 1.11
CA ASN A 195 17.10 -16.69 2.16
C ASN A 195 18.31 -15.86 1.68
N GLN A 196 18.44 -15.61 0.38
CA GLN A 196 19.48 -14.73 -0.17
C GLN A 196 18.97 -13.30 -0.31
N ALA A 197 19.90 -12.35 -0.40
CA ALA A 197 19.55 -10.98 -0.76
C ALA A 197 19.10 -10.92 -2.23
N VAL A 198 18.21 -9.98 -2.55
CA VAL A 198 17.88 -9.69 -3.96
C VAL A 198 19.13 -9.12 -4.62
N PRO A 199 19.68 -9.77 -5.67
CA PRO A 199 20.87 -9.26 -6.31
C PRO A 199 20.64 -7.91 -6.98
N GLY A 200 21.59 -7.01 -6.82
CA GLY A 200 21.60 -5.70 -7.45
C GLY A 200 22.99 -5.30 -7.91
N ALA A 201 23.13 -4.07 -8.42
CA ALA A 201 24.42 -3.55 -8.87
C ALA A 201 25.47 -3.44 -7.74
N TRP A 202 25.03 -3.51 -6.49
CA TRP A 202 25.87 -3.55 -5.29
C TRP A 202 26.47 -4.93 -5.00
N CYS A 203 26.04 -6.00 -5.67
CA CYS A 203 26.64 -7.32 -5.50
C CYS A 203 27.94 -7.40 -6.32
N SER A 204 29.09 -7.27 -5.65
CA SER A 204 30.41 -7.18 -6.28
C SER A 204 31.16 -8.52 -6.34
N GLY A 205 30.58 -9.58 -5.75
CA GLY A 205 31.17 -10.92 -5.75
C GLY A 205 31.18 -11.55 -7.14
N ARG A 206 32.21 -12.35 -7.42
CA ARG A 206 32.30 -13.11 -8.68
C ARG A 206 31.14 -14.10 -8.78
N LYS A 207 30.32 -14.00 -9.82
CA LYS A 207 29.32 -15.02 -10.16
C LYS A 207 30.02 -16.35 -10.46
N ARG A 208 29.96 -17.29 -9.52
CA ARG A 208 30.35 -18.70 -9.70
C ARG A 208 29.17 -19.57 -9.28
N TRP A 209 29.12 -20.79 -9.80
CA TRP A 209 27.95 -21.68 -9.65
C TRP A 209 27.52 -21.94 -8.18
N TRP A 210 28.46 -21.80 -7.24
CA TRP A 210 28.27 -22.07 -5.81
C TRP A 210 28.39 -20.83 -4.91
N MET A 211 28.63 -19.65 -5.49
CA MET A 211 28.94 -18.44 -4.73
C MET A 211 27.87 -17.39 -5.00
N ASP A 212 27.20 -16.98 -3.92
CA ASP A 212 26.27 -15.86 -3.96
C ASP A 212 27.05 -14.58 -4.30
N PRO A 213 26.80 -13.92 -5.45
CA PRO A 213 27.48 -12.68 -5.83
C PRO A 213 27.26 -11.55 -4.82
N CYS A 214 26.23 -11.64 -3.97
CA CYS A 214 25.93 -10.69 -2.90
C CYS A 214 26.62 -11.02 -1.57
N SER A 215 27.55 -11.99 -1.55
CA SER A 215 28.45 -12.23 -0.41
C SER A 215 29.50 -11.14 -0.25
N GLN A 216 29.80 -10.40 -1.33
CA GLN A 216 30.66 -9.22 -1.32
C GLN A 216 29.86 -8.01 -1.78
N TRP A 217 29.99 -6.92 -1.04
CA TRP A 217 29.17 -5.72 -1.24
C TRP A 217 30.05 -4.62 -1.83
N GLY A 218 29.57 -4.01 -2.92
CA GLY A 218 30.09 -2.79 -3.51
C GLY A 218 29.24 -1.59 -3.10
N ASP A 219 29.12 -0.61 -3.99
CA ASP A 219 28.33 0.60 -3.72
C ASP A 219 26.81 0.31 -3.76
N VAL A 220 26.17 0.47 -2.60
CA VAL A 220 24.73 0.27 -2.38
C VAL A 220 23.84 1.38 -2.96
N ASN A 221 24.44 2.48 -3.41
CA ASN A 221 23.73 3.59 -4.04
C ASN A 221 23.56 3.39 -5.56
N VAL A 222 24.32 2.48 -6.16
CA VAL A 222 24.18 2.16 -7.59
C VAL A 222 22.89 1.36 -7.78
N MET A 223 21.94 1.96 -8.49
CA MET A 223 20.68 1.31 -8.86
C MET A 223 20.65 1.11 -10.37
N LYS A 224 20.44 -0.13 -10.80
CA LYS A 224 20.22 -0.49 -12.20
C LYS A 224 18.89 -1.23 -12.28
N PRO A 225 17.91 -0.72 -13.04
CA PRO A 225 16.66 -1.43 -13.24
C PRO A 225 16.92 -2.75 -13.98
N GLY A 226 16.19 -3.79 -13.58
CA GLY A 226 16.11 -5.05 -14.27
C GLY A 226 15.06 -5.04 -15.38
N PHE A 227 14.96 -6.15 -16.12
CA PHE A 227 14.05 -6.29 -17.25
C PHE A 227 12.56 -6.14 -16.87
N GLN A 228 12.22 -6.44 -15.62
CA GLN A 228 10.84 -6.36 -15.12
C GLN A 228 10.39 -4.93 -14.79
N ALA A 229 11.31 -3.97 -14.69
CA ALA A 229 10.98 -2.57 -14.43
C ALA A 229 10.02 -1.99 -15.48
N LYS A 230 10.18 -2.37 -16.75
CA LYS A 230 9.35 -1.89 -17.86
C LYS A 230 7.86 -2.19 -17.65
N LYS A 231 7.54 -3.36 -17.10
CA LYS A 231 6.15 -3.72 -16.84
C LYS A 231 5.54 -2.86 -15.74
N PHE A 232 6.29 -2.64 -14.67
CA PHE A 232 5.86 -1.76 -13.59
C PHE A 232 5.74 -0.31 -14.08
N GLU A 233 6.63 0.14 -14.96
CA GLU A 233 6.59 1.45 -15.61
C GLU A 233 5.32 1.64 -16.44
N GLU A 234 4.95 0.64 -17.25
CA GLU A 234 3.70 0.65 -18.03
C GLU A 234 2.47 0.79 -17.12
N THR A 235 2.43 0.05 -16.00
CA THR A 235 1.33 0.16 -15.01
C THR A 235 1.28 1.53 -14.35
N ILE A 236 2.41 2.06 -13.89
CA ILE A 236 2.47 3.36 -13.23
C ILE A 236 2.11 4.49 -14.21
N THR A 237 2.59 4.42 -15.44
CA THR A 237 2.23 5.37 -16.50
C THR A 237 0.72 5.35 -16.73
N GLY A 238 0.12 4.16 -16.89
CA GLY A 238 -1.32 4.02 -17.05
C GLY A 238 -2.12 4.62 -15.90
N LEU A 239 -1.72 4.38 -14.64
CA LEU A 239 -2.37 4.96 -13.47
C LEU A 239 -2.27 6.50 -13.42
N VAL A 240 -1.14 7.05 -13.82
CA VAL A 240 -0.92 8.50 -13.89
C VAL A 240 -1.72 9.11 -15.05
N ASP A 241 -1.79 8.45 -16.20
CA ASP A 241 -2.59 8.90 -17.35
C ASP A 241 -4.09 8.87 -17.02
N ASP A 242 -4.57 7.80 -16.38
CA ASP A 242 -5.95 7.69 -15.90
C ASP A 242 -6.26 8.81 -14.89
N TRP A 243 -5.36 9.05 -13.94
CA TRP A 243 -5.46 10.17 -12.99
C TRP A 243 -5.57 11.52 -13.71
N ASN A 244 -4.69 11.79 -14.68
CA ASN A 244 -4.71 13.03 -15.48
C ASN A 244 -6.01 13.19 -16.28
N SER A 245 -6.61 12.09 -16.74
CA SER A 245 -7.84 12.10 -17.53
C SER A 245 -9.10 12.33 -16.70
N GLN A 246 -9.08 11.96 -15.43
CA GLN A 246 -10.24 12.03 -14.54
C GLN A 246 -10.31 13.40 -13.85
N LEU A 247 -11.29 14.21 -14.23
CA LEU A 247 -11.64 15.44 -13.51
C LEU A 247 -12.17 15.08 -12.12
N ASN A 248 -11.35 15.32 -11.08
CA ASN A 248 -11.60 15.14 -9.65
C ASN A 248 -11.82 13.68 -9.21
N GLN A 249 -10.75 13.03 -8.73
CA GLN A 249 -10.76 11.68 -8.13
C GLN A 249 -11.55 11.63 -6.80
N CYS A 250 -11.48 12.72 -6.04
CA CYS A 250 -12.19 12.88 -4.77
C CYS A 250 -13.65 13.29 -4.96
N LYS A 251 -14.43 12.47 -5.67
CA LYS A 251 -15.87 12.68 -5.88
C LYS A 251 -16.73 11.99 -4.85
#